data_AF-A0A3N5KK15-F1
#
_entry.id   AF-A0A3N5KK15-F1
#
_cell.length_a   1.000
_cell.length_b   1.000
_cell.length_c   1.000
_cell.angle_alpha   90.00
_cell.angle_beta   90.00
_cell.angle_gamma   90.00
#
_symmetry.space_group_name_H-M   'P 1'
#
loop_
_entity.id
_entity.type
_entity.pdbx_description
1 polymer ?
#
loop_
_entity_poly.entity_id
_entity_poly.type
_entity_poly.pdbx_seq_one_letter_code
_entity_poly.pdbx_strand_id
1 'polypeptide(L)'
;MKDTSRLNGIQGAFRNGKPLFSWARRAAEAGLRDALDFAFPRSCLLCGEGFGEGRWLCPACWLRVRESAEASLHRDPGDFPYLTGERYFDGLAACWEFNPDLAPCIHRMKYPGMERLAGQLRGLAEETIFTARIPG
;
A
#
# COMPACT_ATOMS: atom_id res chain seq x y z
N MET A 1 20.32 31.14 -44.24
CA MET A 1 20.10 30.39 -42.97
C MET A 1 18.61 30.32 -42.75
N LYS A 2 17.97 29.27 -43.32
CA LYS A 2 17.47 28.05 -42.64
C LYS A 2 16.24 28.31 -41.76
N ASP A 3 15.11 28.40 -42.44
CA ASP A 3 13.88 27.62 -42.23
C ASP A 3 13.59 27.16 -40.78
N THR A 4 12.71 27.90 -40.11
CA THR A 4 11.99 27.49 -38.89
C THR A 4 10.64 26.85 -39.28
N SER A 5 10.69 25.84 -40.15
CA SER A 5 9.54 24.99 -40.47
C SER A 5 9.76 23.61 -39.84
N ARG A 6 8.93 23.30 -38.83
CA ARG A 6 8.62 21.98 -38.20
C ARG A 6 8.68 22.03 -36.67
N LEU A 7 7.70 22.69 -36.06
CA LEU A 7 7.19 22.26 -34.76
C LEU A 7 5.81 21.63 -34.98
N ASN A 8 5.86 20.31 -35.19
CA ASN A 8 4.89 19.29 -34.76
C ASN A 8 3.47 19.79 -34.46
N GLY A 9 2.69 19.97 -35.53
CA GLY A 9 1.23 19.91 -35.46
C GLY A 9 0.77 18.48 -35.21
N ILE A 10 0.84 18.02 -33.96
CA ILE A 10 -0.09 17.00 -33.45
C ILE A 10 -1.11 17.76 -32.59
N GLN A 11 -1.93 18.58 -33.25
CA GLN A 11 -3.17 19.05 -32.65
C GLN A 11 -4.10 17.84 -32.55
N GLY A 12 -4.01 17.11 -31.44
CA GLY A 12 -4.97 16.06 -31.12
C GLY A 12 -6.37 16.64 -31.16
N ALA A 13 -7.29 15.97 -31.85
CA ALA A 13 -8.67 16.43 -31.92
C ALA A 13 -9.30 16.36 -30.51
N PHE A 14 -9.65 17.53 -29.96
CA PHE A 14 -10.38 17.65 -28.70
C PHE A 14 -11.87 17.84 -29.01
N ARG A 15 -12.74 17.05 -28.39
CA ARG A 15 -14.19 17.27 -28.40
C ARG A 15 -14.63 17.44 -26.95
N ASN A 16 -15.19 18.60 -26.60
CA ASN A 16 -15.59 18.96 -25.24
C ASN A 16 -14.46 18.86 -24.19
N GLY A 17 -13.26 19.37 -24.51
CA GLY A 17 -12.13 19.41 -23.57
C GLY A 17 -11.51 18.06 -23.20
N LYS A 18 -11.96 16.96 -23.83
CA LYS A 18 -11.38 15.62 -23.67
C LYS A 18 -10.79 15.15 -25.00
N PRO A 19 -9.60 14.50 -25.00
CA PRO A 19 -9.01 13.99 -26.23
C PRO A 19 -9.91 12.90 -26.84
N LEU A 20 -10.16 12.98 -28.16
CA LEU A 20 -11.10 12.10 -28.89
C LEU A 20 -10.81 10.60 -28.71
N PHE A 21 -9.58 10.24 -28.34
CA PHE A 21 -9.10 8.86 -28.21
C PHE A 21 -8.91 8.41 -26.75
N SER A 22 -9.49 9.12 -25.78
CA SER A 22 -9.36 8.75 -24.35
C SER A 22 -9.88 7.34 -24.03
N TRP A 23 -10.90 6.85 -24.74
CA TRP A 23 -11.41 5.48 -24.58
C TRP A 23 -10.45 4.44 -25.18
N ALA A 24 -9.86 4.71 -26.35
CA ALA A 24 -8.92 3.80 -27.01
C ALA A 24 -7.62 3.67 -26.20
N ARG A 25 -7.15 4.79 -25.64
CA ARG A 25 -6.03 4.81 -24.70
C ARG A 25 -6.31 3.99 -23.43
N ARG A 26 -7.50 4.16 -22.82
CA ARG A 26 -7.90 3.35 -21.65
C ARG A 26 -8.02 1.87 -21.97
N ALA A 27 -8.55 1.52 -23.14
CA ALA A 27 -8.65 0.13 -23.58
C ALA A 27 -7.26 -0.49 -23.81
N ALA A 28 -6.33 0.27 -24.42
CA ALA A 28 -4.95 -0.16 -24.57
C ALA A 28 -4.21 -0.29 -23.23
N GLU A 29 -4.41 0.66 -22.31
CA GLU A 29 -3.87 0.61 -20.94
C GLU A 29 -4.43 -0.59 -20.16
N ALA A 30 -5.72 -0.90 -20.31
CA ALA A 30 -6.37 -2.06 -19.70
C ALA A 30 -5.82 -3.37 -20.28
N GLY A 31 -5.78 -3.53 -21.60
CA GLY A 31 -5.26 -4.74 -22.23
C GLY A 31 -3.77 -4.98 -21.95
N LEU A 32 -2.97 -3.91 -21.87
CA LEU A 32 -1.57 -4.02 -21.44
C LEU A 32 -1.46 -4.44 -19.97
N ARG A 33 -2.29 -3.88 -19.09
CA ARG A 33 -2.35 -4.30 -17.69
C ARG A 33 -2.73 -5.77 -17.56
N ASP A 34 -3.73 -6.24 -18.30
CA ASP A 34 -4.17 -7.64 -18.26
C ASP A 34 -3.08 -8.59 -18.78
N ALA A 35 -2.39 -8.23 -19.87
CA ALA A 35 -1.26 -9.01 -20.39
C ALA A 35 -0.08 -9.05 -19.40
N LEU A 36 0.20 -7.94 -18.73
CA LEU A 36 1.22 -7.87 -17.69
C LEU A 36 0.82 -8.66 -16.44
N ASP A 37 -0.44 -8.58 -15.99
CA ASP A 37 -0.95 -9.35 -14.86
C ASP A 37 -0.96 -10.87 -15.19
N PHE A 38 -1.10 -11.25 -16.46
CA PHE A 38 -0.94 -12.64 -16.91
C PHE A 38 0.53 -13.10 -16.94
N ALA A 39 1.43 -12.29 -17.49
CA ALA A 39 2.86 -12.61 -17.59
C ALA A 39 3.57 -12.53 -16.21
N PHE A 40 3.07 -11.66 -15.34
CA PHE A 40 3.59 -11.37 -14.01
C PHE A 40 2.44 -11.45 -12.99
N PRO A 41 1.94 -12.67 -12.70
CA PRO A 41 0.86 -12.83 -11.74
C PRO A 41 1.27 -12.24 -10.39
N ARG A 42 0.30 -11.61 -9.73
CA ARG A 42 0.53 -11.05 -8.40
C ARG A 42 0.95 -12.16 -7.45
N SER A 43 2.14 -12.01 -6.89
CA SER A 43 2.71 -12.91 -5.92
C SER A 43 2.53 -12.37 -4.50
N CYS A 44 2.46 -13.28 -3.54
CA CYS A 44 2.50 -12.96 -2.13
C CYS A 44 3.80 -12.25 -1.80
N LEU A 45 3.71 -11.13 -1.08
CA LEU A 45 4.88 -10.36 -0.67
C LEU A 45 5.84 -11.12 0.26
N LEU A 46 5.37 -12.18 0.92
CA LEU A 46 6.17 -12.97 1.85
C LEU A 46 6.68 -14.28 1.22
N CYS A 47 5.78 -15.13 0.73
CA CYS A 47 6.18 -16.44 0.19
C CYS A 47 6.42 -16.45 -1.32
N GLY A 48 6.03 -15.40 -2.06
CA GLY A 48 6.15 -15.36 -3.52
C GLY A 48 5.13 -16.21 -4.28
N GLU A 49 4.26 -16.96 -3.60
CA GLU A 49 3.22 -17.75 -4.26
C GLU A 49 2.21 -16.86 -4.99
N GLY A 50 1.85 -17.22 -6.22
CA GLY A 50 0.82 -16.52 -6.99
C GLY A 50 -0.57 -16.79 -6.42
N PHE A 51 -1.37 -15.75 -6.21
CA PHE A 51 -2.75 -15.89 -5.75
C PHE A 51 -3.65 -14.75 -6.28
N GLY A 52 -4.89 -15.09 -6.64
CA GLY A 52 -5.73 -14.24 -7.49
C GLY A 52 -6.56 -13.16 -6.80
N GLU A 53 -6.44 -12.96 -5.49
CA GLU A 53 -7.48 -12.27 -4.71
C GLU A 53 -7.31 -10.75 -4.53
N GLY A 54 -6.42 -10.09 -5.27
CA GLY A 54 -6.24 -8.64 -5.15
C GLY A 54 -5.74 -8.17 -3.78
N ARG A 55 -5.38 -9.10 -2.87
CA ARG A 55 -4.62 -8.83 -1.65
C ARG A 55 -3.12 -8.89 -1.96
N TRP A 56 -2.32 -8.47 -1.01
CA TRP A 56 -0.85 -8.49 -1.12
C TRP A 56 -0.21 -9.71 -0.44
N LEU A 57 -0.97 -10.40 0.42
CA LEU A 57 -0.56 -11.60 1.12
C LEU A 57 -1.54 -12.73 0.80
N CYS A 58 -1.02 -13.93 0.56
CA CYS A 58 -1.84 -15.13 0.43
C CYS A 58 -2.50 -15.46 1.79
N PRO A 59 -3.57 -16.27 1.82
CA PRO A 59 -4.29 -16.58 3.06
C PRO A 59 -3.41 -17.13 4.18
N ALA A 60 -2.43 -18.00 3.86
CA ALA A 60 -1.52 -18.57 4.85
C ALA A 60 -0.58 -17.53 5.46
N CYS A 61 0.01 -16.65 4.64
CA CYS A 61 0.85 -15.56 5.12
C CYS A 61 0.05 -14.50 5.88
N TRP A 62 -1.19 -14.24 5.46
CA TRP A 62 -2.10 -13.36 6.17
C TRP A 62 -2.41 -13.87 7.58
N LEU A 63 -2.71 -15.17 7.71
CA LEU A 63 -2.96 -15.79 9.00
C LEU A 63 -1.74 -15.71 9.92
N ARG A 64 -0.54 -15.97 9.38
CA ARG A 64 0.72 -15.86 10.14
C ARG A 64 0.95 -14.45 10.70
N VAL A 65 0.77 -13.43 9.86
CA VAL A 65 0.90 -12.02 10.29
C VAL A 65 -0.11 -11.69 11.39
N ARG A 66 -1.34 -12.19 11.27
CA ARG A 66 -2.37 -12.05 12.31
C ARG A 66 -2.01 -12.75 13.61
N GLU A 67 -1.52 -13.98 13.55
CA GLU A 67 -1.15 -14.76 14.74
C GLU A 67 0.07 -14.18 15.47
N SER A 68 0.95 -13.48 14.75
CA SER A 68 2.06 -12.72 15.34
C SER A 68 1.66 -11.37 15.95
N ALA A 69 0.40 -10.97 15.83
CA ALA A 69 -0.07 -9.69 16.35
C ALA A 69 -0.22 -9.75 17.87
N GLU A 70 0.49 -8.89 18.56
CA GLU A 70 0.41 -8.71 20.00
C GLU A 70 0.28 -7.22 20.31
N ALA A 71 -0.85 -6.83 20.90
CA ALA A 71 -1.11 -5.44 21.19
C ALA A 71 -0.49 -5.02 22.53
N SER A 72 0.30 -3.97 22.50
CA SER A 72 0.82 -3.25 23.66
C SER A 72 0.37 -1.79 23.62
N LEU A 73 0.18 -1.18 24.79
CA LEU A 73 -0.17 0.23 24.93
C LEU A 73 0.90 0.93 25.75
N HIS A 74 1.38 2.04 25.21
CA HIS A 74 2.46 2.83 25.76
C HIS A 74 1.93 4.24 26.04
N ARG A 75 1.84 4.61 27.31
CA ARG A 75 1.29 5.90 27.76
C ARG A 75 2.28 6.66 28.63
N ASP A 76 3.20 5.96 29.26
CA ASP A 76 4.06 6.58 30.24
C ASP A 76 5.14 7.41 29.55
N PRO A 77 5.52 8.57 30.13
CA PRO A 77 6.66 9.33 29.64
C PRO A 77 7.93 8.49 29.45
N GLY A 78 8.12 7.49 30.32
CA GLY A 78 9.23 6.56 30.31
C GLY A 78 9.23 5.56 29.15
N ASP A 79 8.09 5.32 28.49
CA ASP A 79 8.02 4.43 27.31
C ASP A 79 8.72 5.06 26.09
N PHE A 80 8.90 6.38 26.10
CA PHE A 80 9.46 7.14 25.00
C PHE A 80 10.63 8.02 25.46
N PRO A 81 11.73 7.42 25.94
CA PRO A 81 12.85 8.18 26.50
C PRO A 81 13.56 9.05 25.45
N TYR A 82 13.36 8.73 24.16
CA TYR A 82 13.94 9.43 23.02
C TYR A 82 13.07 10.60 22.50
N LEU A 83 11.82 10.74 22.96
CA LEU A 83 10.97 11.85 22.55
C LEU A 83 11.17 13.03 23.50
N THR A 84 11.90 14.04 23.02
CA THR A 84 12.08 15.32 23.70
C THR A 84 11.07 16.36 23.20
N GLY A 85 10.42 17.08 24.10
CA GLY A 85 9.49 18.18 23.76
C GLY A 85 8.03 17.89 24.08
N GLU A 86 7.16 18.79 23.64
CA GLU A 86 5.71 18.67 23.79
C GLU A 86 5.17 17.51 22.93
N ARG A 87 4.28 16.71 23.50
CA ARG A 87 3.67 15.56 22.85
C ARG A 87 2.24 15.91 22.43
N TYR A 88 1.86 15.52 21.23
CA TYR A 88 0.53 15.78 20.67
C TYR A 88 -0.40 14.56 20.69
N PHE A 89 -0.06 13.55 21.50
CA PHE A 89 -0.82 12.30 21.63
C PHE A 89 -0.76 11.79 23.08
N ASP A 90 -1.84 11.16 23.54
CA ASP A 90 -1.99 10.66 24.92
C ASP A 90 -1.40 9.25 25.12
N GLY A 91 -1.09 8.56 24.02
CA GLY A 91 -0.47 7.23 24.04
C GLY A 91 -0.28 6.65 22.65
N LEU A 92 0.42 5.52 22.58
CA LEU A 92 0.69 4.77 21.35
C LEU A 92 0.33 3.32 21.58
N ALA A 93 -0.50 2.77 20.70
CA ALA A 93 -0.73 1.34 20.63
C ALA A 93 0.22 0.74 19.57
N ALA A 94 0.99 -0.27 19.95
CA ALA A 94 1.74 -1.10 19.01
C ALA A 94 1.03 -2.45 18.90
N CYS A 95 0.94 -3.00 17.69
CA CYS A 95 0.28 -4.30 17.43
C CYS A 95 1.25 -5.41 17.05
N TRP A 96 2.50 -5.04 16.77
CA TRP A 96 3.54 -5.96 16.37
C TRP A 96 4.88 -5.44 16.81
N GLU A 97 5.75 -6.36 17.24
CA GLU A 97 7.18 -6.14 17.21
C GLU A 97 7.71 -6.30 15.78
N PHE A 98 8.75 -5.55 15.44
CA PHE A 98 9.39 -5.69 14.13
C PHE A 98 10.01 -7.08 13.98
N ASN A 99 9.56 -7.83 12.98
CA ASN A 99 10.03 -9.19 12.70
C ASN A 99 10.25 -9.42 11.19
N PRO A 100 10.92 -10.52 10.79
CA PRO A 100 11.20 -10.82 9.39
C PRO A 100 9.95 -10.97 8.50
N ASP A 101 8.81 -11.40 9.06
CA ASP A 101 7.56 -11.54 8.31
C ASP A 101 6.92 -10.17 8.01
N LEU A 102 7.13 -9.17 8.88
CA LEU A 102 6.60 -7.81 8.70
C LEU A 102 7.54 -6.92 7.88
N ALA A 103 8.84 -7.21 7.87
CA ALA A 103 9.84 -6.38 7.19
C ALA A 103 9.50 -6.13 5.71
N PRO A 104 9.09 -7.13 4.89
CA PRO A 104 8.70 -6.89 3.50
C PRO A 104 7.43 -6.04 3.38
N CYS A 105 6.46 -6.24 4.28
CA CYS A 105 5.22 -5.46 4.32
C CYS A 105 5.51 -3.99 4.61
N ILE A 106 6.30 -3.71 5.65
CA ILE A 106 6.72 -2.37 6.07
C ILE A 106 7.54 -1.70 4.97
N HIS A 107 8.50 -2.42 4.40
CA HIS A 107 9.32 -1.92 3.30
C HIS A 107 8.46 -1.47 2.12
N ARG A 108 7.44 -2.26 1.75
CA ARG A 108 6.55 -1.95 0.63
C ARG A 108 5.62 -0.78 0.91
N MET A 109 5.13 -0.61 2.14
CA MET A 109 4.27 0.52 2.49
C MET A 109 4.91 1.90 2.27
N LYS A 110 6.24 1.98 2.21
CA LYS A 110 6.97 3.23 1.91
C LYS A 110 6.77 3.73 0.48
N TYR A 111 6.34 2.88 -0.44
CA TYR A 111 6.24 3.22 -1.87
C TYR A 111 4.80 3.59 -2.26
N PRO A 112 4.62 4.61 -3.12
CA PRO A 112 3.30 4.98 -3.64
C PRO A 112 2.59 3.80 -4.31
N GLY A 113 1.28 3.66 -4.09
CA GLY A 113 0.45 2.59 -4.67
C GLY A 113 0.17 1.41 -3.74
N MET A 114 0.73 1.40 -2.53
CA MET A 114 0.51 0.36 -1.51
C MET A 114 -0.54 0.73 -0.45
N GLU A 115 -1.38 1.74 -0.70
CA GLU A 115 -2.43 2.21 0.23
C GLU A 115 -3.36 1.09 0.70
N ARG A 116 -3.66 0.12 -0.19
CA ARG A 116 -4.48 -1.04 0.15
C ARG A 116 -3.82 -1.95 1.18
N LEU A 117 -2.49 -2.14 1.11
CA LEU A 117 -1.75 -2.93 2.10
C LEU A 117 -1.79 -2.26 3.47
N ALA A 118 -1.51 -0.95 3.51
CA ALA A 118 -1.55 -0.18 4.75
C ALA A 118 -2.96 -0.21 5.38
N GLY A 119 -4.01 -0.03 4.57
CA GLY A 119 -5.40 -0.14 5.04
C GLY A 119 -5.74 -1.54 5.57
N GLN A 120 -5.29 -2.60 4.91
CA GLN A 120 -5.48 -3.98 5.37
C GLN A 120 -4.80 -4.25 6.72
N LEU A 121 -3.54 -3.84 6.88
CA LEU A 121 -2.81 -4.00 8.14
C LEU A 121 -3.40 -3.14 9.25
N ARG A 122 -3.89 -1.93 8.94
CA ARG A 122 -4.59 -1.07 9.90
C ARG A 122 -5.85 -1.73 10.46
N GLY A 123 -6.69 -2.31 9.58
CA GLY A 123 -7.90 -3.01 10.04
C GLY A 123 -7.57 -4.16 10.99
N LEU A 124 -6.50 -4.91 10.69
CA LEU A 124 -6.03 -5.97 11.58
C LEU A 124 -5.51 -5.45 12.92
N ALA A 125 -4.81 -4.31 12.91
CA ALA A 125 -4.31 -3.65 14.12
C ALA A 125 -5.48 -3.21 15.02
N GLU A 126 -6.48 -2.56 14.44
CA GLU A 126 -7.70 -2.11 15.13
C GLU A 126 -8.45 -3.29 15.77
N GLU A 127 -8.63 -4.39 15.05
CA GLU A 127 -9.22 -5.63 15.58
C GLU A 127 -8.43 -6.19 16.77
N THR A 128 -7.09 -6.19 16.66
CA THR A 128 -6.20 -6.73 17.69
C THR A 128 -6.23 -5.89 18.96
N ILE A 129 -6.12 -4.56 18.84
CA ILE A 129 -6.21 -3.62 19.97
C ILE A 129 -7.56 -3.74 20.67
N PHE A 130 -8.66 -3.81 19.90
CA PHE A 130 -10.00 -3.93 20.46
C PHE A 130 -10.17 -5.25 21.24
N THR A 131 -9.65 -6.35 20.71
CA THR A 131 -9.74 -7.68 21.34
C THR A 131 -8.88 -7.78 22.60
N ALA A 132 -7.71 -7.14 22.62
CA ALA A 132 -6.79 -7.16 23.76
C ALA A 132 -7.36 -6.53 25.04
N ARG A 133 -8.57 -5.91 25.00
CA ARG A 133 -9.24 -5.26 26.14
C ARG A 133 -8.30 -4.39 26.96
N ILE A 134 -7.43 -3.63 26.30
CA ILE A 134 -6.52 -2.76 27.01
C ILE A 134 -7.39 -1.70 27.72
N PRO A 135 -7.45 -1.69 29.07
CA PRO A 135 -8.33 -0.78 29.78
C PRO A 135 -7.94 0.65 29.44
N GLY A 136 -8.96 1.41 29.03
CA GLY A 136 -8.87 2.82 28.66
C GLY A 136 -8.41 3.69 29.82
#